data_AF-A0A7S1X1A0-F1
#
_entry.id   AF-A0A7S1X1A0-F1
#
_cell.length_a   1.000
_cell.length_b   1.000
_cell.length_c   1.000
_cell.angle_alpha   90.00
_cell.angle_beta   90.00
_cell.angle_gamma   90.00
#
_symmetry.space_group_name_H-M   'P 1'
#
loop_
_entity.id
_entity.type
_entity.pdbx_description
1 polymer ?
#
loop_
_entity_poly.entity_id
_entity_poly.type
_entity_poly.pdbx_seq_one_letter_code
_entity_poly.pdbx_strand_id
1 'polypeptide(L)'
;PDKKWIMFDGPVDAIWIENMNTVLDDNKKLCLVSGEIIQLSAQMTMMFEVEDLAVASPATVSRCGMVYMEPTALGPEPLLQSWVQSLPSCVQGSTDLMLNMFNSLVPDLIAFLRKQLHETVTTVDHCLIMGLFRIMDAFIAPFVRNELQEPLTEEELDNLSRMMPAWFLFALTWSVGATCDKPGRQR
;
A
#
# COMPACT_ATOMS: atom_id res chain seq x y z
N PRO A 1 -21.40 12.71 -22.51
CA PRO A 1 -20.94 11.32 -22.71
C PRO A 1 -19.86 10.97 -21.68
N ASP A 2 -19.91 9.76 -21.14
CA ASP A 2 -19.00 9.32 -20.08
C ASP A 2 -17.63 8.95 -20.63
N LYS A 3 -16.55 9.36 -19.94
CA LYS A 3 -15.19 8.91 -20.25
C LYS A 3 -15.05 7.41 -19.98
N LYS A 4 -14.27 6.73 -20.80
CA LYS A 4 -13.94 5.30 -20.65
C LYS A 4 -12.44 5.16 -20.39
N TRP A 5 -12.09 4.65 -19.21
CA TRP A 5 -10.69 4.47 -18.80
C TRP A 5 -10.25 3.03 -19.02
N ILE A 6 -9.06 2.86 -19.59
CA ILE A 6 -8.38 1.58 -19.73
C ILE A 6 -7.12 1.69 -18.89
N MET A 7 -7.06 0.92 -17.80
CA MET A 7 -5.97 0.93 -16.83
C MET A 7 -5.04 -0.26 -17.08
N PHE A 8 -3.75 0.01 -17.17
CA PHE A 8 -2.70 -1.00 -17.20
C PHE A 8 -1.80 -0.81 -15.98
N ASP A 9 -1.83 -1.79 -15.06
CA ASP A 9 -1.01 -1.81 -13.85
C ASP A 9 0.08 -2.89 -13.99
N GLY A 10 1.34 -2.47 -13.83
CA GLY A 10 2.50 -3.36 -13.86
C GLY A 10 3.73 -2.74 -14.52
N PRO A 11 4.86 -3.46 -14.52
CA PRO A 11 6.10 -2.98 -15.10
C PRO A 11 5.99 -2.83 -16.62
N VAL A 12 6.64 -1.78 -17.14
CA VAL A 12 6.80 -1.59 -18.58
C VAL A 12 7.93 -2.46 -19.09
N ASP A 13 7.75 -3.06 -20.25
CA ASP A 13 8.81 -3.74 -21.00
C ASP A 13 8.97 -3.07 -22.37
N ALA A 14 10.21 -2.95 -22.83
CA ALA A 14 10.55 -2.31 -24.10
C ALA A 14 9.81 -2.95 -25.29
N ILE A 15 9.59 -4.27 -25.28
CA ILE A 15 9.00 -5.01 -26.40
C ILE A 15 7.54 -4.61 -26.63
N TRP A 16 6.73 -4.55 -25.57
CA TRP A 16 5.31 -4.28 -25.75
C TRP A 16 5.01 -2.79 -25.84
N ILE A 17 5.76 -1.93 -25.13
CA ILE A 17 5.49 -0.50 -25.17
C ILE A 17 5.82 0.11 -26.54
N GLU A 18 6.82 -0.43 -27.23
CA GLU A 18 7.16 0.02 -28.59
C GLU A 18 6.06 -0.30 -29.60
N ASN A 19 5.42 -1.46 -29.46
CA ASN A 19 4.28 -1.86 -30.29
C ASN A 19 3.03 -0.99 -30.04
N MET A 20 2.97 -0.30 -28.90
CA MET A 20 1.88 0.63 -28.56
C MET A 20 2.15 2.08 -28.99
N ASN A 21 3.30 2.40 -29.59
CA ASN A 21 3.65 3.78 -29.95
C ASN A 21 2.61 4.48 -30.84
N THR A 22 1.99 3.77 -31.79
CA THR A 22 0.99 4.35 -32.72
C THR A 22 -0.38 4.61 -32.07
N VAL A 23 -0.62 3.98 -30.92
CA VAL A 23 -1.85 4.17 -30.17
C VAL A 23 -1.70 5.24 -29.09
N LEU A 24 -0.47 5.46 -28.64
CA LEU A 24 -0.08 6.47 -27.65
C LEU A 24 0.24 7.84 -28.27
N ASP A 25 0.45 7.91 -29.58
CA ASP A 25 0.62 9.18 -30.30
C ASP A 25 -0.73 9.84 -30.67
N ASP A 26 -0.66 10.98 -31.38
CA ASP A 26 -1.85 11.72 -31.81
C ASP A 26 -2.76 10.95 -32.78
N ASN A 27 -2.26 9.87 -33.40
CA ASN A 27 -3.05 9.07 -34.33
C ASN A 27 -4.09 8.23 -33.60
N LYS A 28 -3.85 7.82 -32.34
CA LYS A 28 -4.74 6.99 -31.52
C LYS A 28 -5.19 5.71 -32.24
N LYS A 29 -4.28 5.05 -32.95
CA LYS A 29 -4.53 3.84 -33.74
C LYS A 29 -3.72 2.66 -33.22
N LEU A 30 -4.41 1.63 -32.77
CA LEU A 30 -3.82 0.35 -32.41
C LEU A 30 -3.70 -0.52 -33.66
N CYS A 31 -2.47 -0.80 -34.06
CA CYS A 31 -2.18 -1.70 -35.18
C CYS A 31 -1.90 -3.11 -34.63
N LEU A 32 -2.76 -4.06 -34.97
CA LEU A 32 -2.58 -5.45 -34.58
C LEU A 32 -1.66 -6.18 -35.56
N VAL A 33 -1.01 -7.25 -35.10
CA VAL A 33 -0.15 -8.11 -35.94
C VAL A 33 -0.96 -8.78 -37.07
N SER A 34 -2.28 -8.91 -36.91
CA SER A 34 -3.21 -9.36 -37.96
C SER A 34 -3.35 -8.37 -39.12
N GLY A 35 -2.88 -7.12 -38.97
CA GLY A 35 -3.09 -6.02 -39.91
C GLY A 35 -4.37 -5.22 -39.65
N GLU A 36 -5.18 -5.60 -38.66
CA GLU A 36 -6.34 -4.82 -38.24
C GLU A 36 -5.92 -3.54 -37.53
N ILE A 37 -6.67 -2.47 -37.79
CA ILE A 37 -6.42 -1.15 -37.20
C ILE A 37 -7.65 -0.75 -36.38
N ILE A 38 -7.47 -0.61 -35.08
CA ILE A 38 -8.50 -0.19 -34.15
C ILE A 38 -8.21 1.25 -33.73
N GLN A 39 -9.14 2.17 -34.02
CA GLN A 39 -9.00 3.56 -33.63
C GLN A 39 -9.68 3.82 -32.28
N LEU A 40 -8.98 4.45 -31.33
CA LEU A 40 -9.61 4.85 -30.08
C LEU A 40 -10.51 6.07 -30.29
N SER A 41 -11.68 5.99 -29.68
CA SER A 41 -12.59 7.13 -29.62
C SER A 41 -12.05 8.23 -28.72
N ALA A 42 -12.46 9.47 -28.94
CA ALA A 42 -12.07 10.61 -28.10
C ALA A 42 -12.54 10.50 -26.64
N GLN A 43 -13.49 9.60 -26.34
CA GLN A 43 -13.99 9.34 -24.99
C GLN A 43 -13.10 8.37 -24.20
N MET A 44 -12.23 7.63 -24.88
CA MET A 44 -11.33 6.66 -24.26
C MET A 44 -10.07 7.35 -23.75
N THR A 45 -9.57 6.90 -22.59
CA THR A 45 -8.31 7.33 -22.01
C THR A 45 -7.56 6.07 -21.56
N MET A 46 -6.30 5.94 -21.98
CA MET A 46 -5.40 4.89 -21.50
C MET A 46 -4.51 5.48 -20.42
N MET A 47 -4.32 4.71 -19.35
CA MET A 47 -3.47 5.09 -18.23
C MET A 47 -2.62 3.89 -17.82
N PHE A 48 -1.35 4.18 -17.54
CA PHE A 48 -0.36 3.20 -17.14
C PHE A 48 0.09 3.54 -15.73
N GLU A 49 -0.08 2.60 -14.80
CA GLU A 49 0.49 2.62 -13.46
C GLU A 49 1.72 1.72 -13.47
N VAL A 50 2.89 2.33 -13.30
CA VAL A 50 4.19 1.69 -13.50
C VAL A 50 5.13 2.11 -12.38
N GLU A 51 5.98 1.21 -11.90
CA GLU A 51 6.96 1.52 -10.85
C GLU A 51 8.06 2.45 -11.37
N ASP A 52 8.62 2.11 -12.53
CA ASP A 52 9.64 2.90 -13.21
C ASP A 52 9.52 2.82 -14.74
N LEU A 53 10.23 3.72 -15.42
CA LEU A 53 10.31 3.80 -16.88
C LEU A 53 11.73 3.51 -17.39
N ALA A 54 12.54 2.78 -16.63
CA ALA A 54 13.96 2.57 -16.92
C ALA A 54 14.21 1.91 -18.29
N VAL A 55 13.25 1.12 -18.76
CA VAL A 55 13.32 0.41 -20.06
C VAL A 55 12.55 1.11 -21.18
N ALA A 56 11.91 2.25 -20.90
CA ALA A 56 11.16 3.01 -21.90
C ALA A 56 12.07 4.03 -22.61
N SER A 57 11.96 4.11 -23.94
CA SER A 57 12.71 5.11 -24.70
C SER A 57 12.18 6.54 -24.43
N PRO A 58 13.03 7.58 -24.41
CA PRO A 58 12.57 8.97 -24.26
C PRO A 58 11.55 9.39 -25.33
N ALA A 59 11.60 8.79 -26.52
CA ALA A 59 10.65 9.05 -27.60
C ALA A 59 9.25 8.45 -27.34
N THR A 60 9.17 7.35 -26.58
CA THR A 60 7.90 6.75 -26.14
C THR A 60 7.29 7.57 -25.01
N VAL A 61 8.11 7.96 -24.03
CA VAL A 61 7.69 8.76 -22.87
C VAL A 61 7.20 10.16 -23.29
N SER A 62 7.81 10.78 -24.30
CA SER A 62 7.45 12.14 -24.75
C SER A 62 6.04 12.26 -25.36
N ARG A 63 5.42 11.14 -25.74
CA ARG A 63 4.06 11.10 -26.30
C ARG A 63 2.98 11.00 -25.22
N CYS A 64 3.37 10.67 -24.00
CA CYS A 64 2.46 10.44 -22.88
C CYS A 64 2.51 11.60 -21.88
N GLY A 65 1.37 11.86 -21.22
CA GLY A 65 1.34 12.73 -20.06
C GLY A 65 1.95 12.02 -18.85
N MET A 66 3.03 12.57 -18.29
CA MET A 66 3.73 11.99 -17.15
C MET A 66 3.27 12.62 -15.84
N VAL A 67 2.84 11.79 -14.89
CA VAL A 67 2.52 12.19 -13.52
C VAL A 67 3.47 11.46 -12.59
N TYR A 68 4.42 12.20 -12.02
CA TYR A 68 5.36 11.65 -11.04
C TYR A 68 4.75 11.75 -9.66
N MET A 69 4.62 10.60 -8.99
CA MET A 69 4.21 10.52 -7.59
C MET A 69 5.43 10.18 -6.74
N GLU A 70 5.74 11.03 -5.77
CA GLU A 70 6.81 10.74 -4.82
C GLU A 70 6.27 9.81 -3.72
N PRO A 71 6.86 8.61 -3.49
CA PRO A 71 6.36 7.67 -2.48
C PRO A 71 6.35 8.24 -1.05
N THR A 72 7.27 9.16 -0.75
CA THR A 72 7.40 9.83 0.54
C THR A 72 6.34 10.91 0.75
N ALA A 73 5.70 11.42 -0.31
CA ALA A 73 4.72 12.50 -0.21
C ALA A 73 3.40 12.06 0.43
N LEU A 74 3.03 10.78 0.33
CA LEU A 74 1.80 10.26 0.93
C LEU A 74 1.93 10.05 2.45
N GLY A 75 3.12 9.64 2.91
CA GLY A 75 3.39 9.35 4.31
C GLY A 75 2.57 8.18 4.89
N PRO A 76 2.74 7.88 6.19
CA PRO A 76 2.01 6.80 6.87
C PRO A 76 0.58 7.19 7.28
N GLU A 77 0.29 8.49 7.34
CA GLU A 77 -0.94 9.04 7.90
C GLU A 77 -2.21 8.55 7.15
N PRO A 78 -2.27 8.54 5.81
CA PRO A 78 -3.47 8.06 5.11
C PRO A 78 -3.73 6.57 5.35
N LEU A 79 -2.67 5.77 5.48
CA LEU A 79 -2.79 4.34 5.81
C LEU A 79 -3.36 4.15 7.21
N LEU A 80 -2.85 4.91 8.18
CA LEU A 80 -3.34 4.88 9.56
C LEU A 80 -4.82 5.27 9.64
N GLN A 81 -5.19 6.39 9.00
CA GLN A 81 -6.58 6.86 8.99
C GLN A 81 -7.52 5.85 8.34
N SER A 82 -7.12 5.28 7.19
CA SER A 82 -7.91 4.26 6.51
C SER A 82 -8.07 3.00 7.37
N TRP A 83 -7.01 2.55 8.03
CA TRP A 83 -7.06 1.38 8.90
C TRP A 83 -7.97 1.62 10.09
N VAL A 84 -7.82 2.76 10.79
CA VAL A 84 -8.66 3.12 11.94
C VAL A 84 -10.14 3.21 11.57
N GLN A 85 -10.49 3.74 10.40
CA GLN A 85 -11.87 3.78 9.91
C GLN A 85 -12.43 2.40 9.60
N SER A 86 -11.58 1.44 9.22
CA SER A 86 -11.98 0.05 8.96
C SER A 86 -12.13 -0.80 10.22
N LEU A 87 -11.71 -0.28 11.39
CA LEU A 87 -11.71 -1.05 12.63
C LEU A 87 -13.14 -1.34 13.14
N PRO A 88 -13.39 -2.54 13.68
CA PRO A 88 -14.68 -2.91 14.28
C PRO A 88 -15.10 -1.99 15.43
N SER A 89 -16.40 -1.93 15.72
CA SER A 89 -16.94 -1.11 16.82
C SER A 89 -16.38 -1.48 18.20
N CYS A 90 -15.99 -2.73 18.43
CA CYS A 90 -15.46 -3.21 19.71
C CYS A 90 -14.10 -2.61 20.11
N VAL A 91 -13.33 -2.07 19.15
CA VAL A 91 -12.01 -1.47 19.40
C VAL A 91 -12.03 0.06 19.41
N GLN A 92 -13.17 0.69 19.12
CA GLN A 92 -13.30 2.16 19.05
C GLN A 92 -12.90 2.86 20.34
N GLY A 93 -13.15 2.25 21.50
CA GLY A 93 -12.73 2.79 22.80
C GLY A 93 -11.22 2.81 23.03
N SER A 94 -10.45 2.03 22.26
CA SER A 94 -8.99 1.93 22.36
C SER A 94 -8.27 2.61 21.17
N THR A 95 -9.00 3.25 20.27
CA THR A 95 -8.43 3.87 19.06
C THR A 95 -7.47 5.01 19.38
N ASP A 96 -7.81 5.89 20.32
CA ASP A 96 -6.95 7.01 20.71
C ASP A 96 -5.60 6.53 21.27
N LEU A 97 -5.62 5.43 22.03
CA LEU A 97 -4.41 4.81 22.55
C LEU A 97 -3.54 4.27 21.41
N MET A 98 -4.13 3.57 20.45
CA MET A 98 -3.41 3.05 19.28
C MET A 98 -2.81 4.18 18.41
N LEU A 99 -3.56 5.25 18.18
CA LEU A 99 -3.08 6.42 17.44
C LEU A 99 -1.88 7.07 18.12
N ASN A 100 -1.95 7.28 19.44
CA ASN A 100 -0.85 7.83 20.22
C ASN A 100 0.39 6.93 20.18
N MET A 101 0.22 5.61 20.31
CA MET A 101 1.32 4.66 20.21
C MET A 101 1.94 4.64 18.81
N PHE A 102 1.12 4.68 17.76
CA PHE A 102 1.60 4.73 16.38
C PHE A 102 2.44 5.97 16.14
N ASN A 103 1.91 7.15 16.45
CA ASN A 103 2.58 8.42 16.22
C ASN A 103 3.86 8.59 17.05
N SER A 104 3.91 7.99 18.25
CA SER A 104 5.09 8.06 19.11
C SER A 104 6.18 7.04 18.77
N LEU A 105 5.84 5.88 18.22
CA LEU A 105 6.80 4.77 18.09
C LEU A 105 7.17 4.46 16.65
N VAL A 106 6.19 4.46 15.74
CA VAL A 106 6.38 3.92 14.38
C VAL A 106 7.33 4.79 13.55
N PRO A 107 7.19 6.13 13.49
CA PRO A 107 8.13 6.96 12.71
C PRO A 107 9.57 6.84 13.19
N ASP A 108 9.79 6.86 14.50
CA ASP A 108 11.13 6.78 15.10
C ASP A 108 11.77 5.42 14.89
N LEU A 109 11.00 4.33 14.98
CA LEU A 109 11.50 2.97 14.73
C LEU A 109 11.80 2.73 13.26
N ILE A 110 10.98 3.23 12.33
CA ILE A 110 11.30 3.18 10.90
C ILE A 110 12.58 3.99 10.63
N ALA A 111 12.71 5.19 11.20
CA ALA A 111 13.93 5.98 11.06
C ALA A 111 15.17 5.27 11.64
N PHE A 112 15.01 4.58 12.77
CA PHE A 112 16.07 3.76 13.37
C PHE A 112 16.45 2.57 12.49
N LEU A 113 15.46 1.84 11.97
CA LEU A 113 15.65 0.74 11.02
C LEU A 113 16.47 1.19 9.81
N ARG A 114 16.06 2.29 9.16
CA ARG A 114 16.72 2.80 7.95
C ARG A 114 18.12 3.36 8.19
N LYS A 115 18.39 3.92 9.38
CA LYS A 115 19.67 4.60 9.67
C LYS A 115 20.70 3.71 10.36
N GLN A 116 20.26 2.77 11.20
CA GLN A 116 21.15 2.07 12.13
C GLN A 116 21.16 0.55 12.00
N LEU A 117 20.16 -0.02 11.33
CA LEU A 117 20.04 -1.46 11.16
C LEU A 117 20.29 -1.86 9.70
N HIS A 118 20.59 -3.15 9.51
CA HIS A 118 20.74 -3.73 8.19
C HIS A 118 19.59 -4.69 7.93
N GLU A 119 18.87 -4.44 6.84
CA GLU A 119 17.79 -5.30 6.40
C GLU A 119 18.31 -6.34 5.43
N THR A 120 17.91 -7.59 5.65
CA THR A 120 18.32 -8.71 4.78
C THR A 120 17.69 -8.63 3.39
N VAL A 121 16.53 -7.98 3.28
CA VAL A 121 15.79 -7.72 2.04
C VAL A 121 15.31 -6.28 2.07
N THR A 122 15.46 -5.57 0.95
CA THR A 122 14.94 -4.21 0.81
C THR A 122 13.44 -4.18 1.02
N THR A 123 12.98 -3.30 1.90
CA THR A 123 11.55 -3.14 2.21
C THR A 123 11.09 -1.72 1.94
N VAL A 124 9.78 -1.52 1.86
CA VAL A 124 9.17 -0.20 1.74
C VAL A 124 8.35 0.10 3.00
N ASP A 125 8.39 1.34 3.49
CA ASP A 125 7.77 1.74 4.75
C ASP A 125 6.27 1.40 4.80
N HIS A 126 5.56 1.55 3.67
CA HIS A 126 4.15 1.18 3.57
C HIS A 126 3.91 -0.31 3.83
N CYS A 127 4.79 -1.20 3.35
CA CYS A 127 4.68 -2.63 3.56
C CYS A 127 4.90 -3.01 5.03
N LEU A 128 5.84 -2.34 5.70
CA LEU A 128 6.11 -2.55 7.13
C LEU A 128 4.88 -2.15 7.97
N ILE A 129 4.30 -0.99 7.67
CA ILE A 129 3.10 -0.49 8.36
C ILE A 129 1.88 -1.38 8.08
N MET A 130 1.68 -1.81 6.82
CA MET A 130 0.61 -2.75 6.50
C MET A 130 0.82 -4.10 7.20
N GLY A 131 2.06 -4.54 7.40
CA GLY A 131 2.40 -5.71 8.20
C GLY A 131 1.97 -5.56 9.66
N LEU A 132 2.24 -4.39 10.27
CA LEU A 132 1.77 -4.05 11.62
C LEU A 132 0.24 -4.18 11.72
N PHE A 133 -0.49 -3.55 10.79
CA PHE A 133 -1.95 -3.56 10.78
C PHE A 133 -2.53 -4.96 10.61
N ARG A 134 -1.98 -5.77 9.70
CA ARG A 134 -2.43 -7.16 9.51
C ARG A 134 -2.26 -8.03 10.75
N ILE A 135 -1.17 -7.85 11.50
CA ILE A 135 -0.95 -8.58 12.75
C ILE A 135 -1.94 -8.10 13.83
N MET A 136 -2.19 -6.78 13.91
CA MET A 136 -3.20 -6.22 14.81
C MET A 136 -4.60 -6.76 14.48
N ASP A 137 -4.98 -6.77 13.20
CA ASP A 137 -6.25 -7.31 12.73
C ASP A 137 -6.39 -8.78 13.10
N ALA A 138 -5.30 -9.56 13.03
CA ALA A 138 -5.31 -10.95 13.45
C ALA A 138 -5.57 -11.13 14.96
N PHE A 139 -5.08 -10.22 15.81
CA PHE A 139 -5.39 -10.23 17.25
C PHE A 139 -6.80 -9.74 17.55
N ILE A 140 -7.34 -8.83 16.74
CA ILE A 140 -8.70 -8.28 16.90
C ILE A 140 -9.76 -9.25 16.35
N ALA A 141 -9.44 -10.04 15.32
CA ALA A 141 -10.37 -10.93 14.64
C ALA A 141 -11.21 -11.84 15.57
N PRO A 142 -10.66 -12.45 16.64
CA PRO A 142 -11.44 -13.25 17.59
C PRO A 142 -12.52 -12.47 18.36
N PHE A 143 -12.45 -11.14 18.40
CA PHE A 143 -13.41 -10.25 19.06
C PHE A 143 -14.42 -9.65 18.09
N VAL A 144 -14.28 -9.90 16.80
CA VAL A 144 -15.28 -9.48 15.81
C VAL A 144 -16.45 -10.46 15.86
N ARG A 145 -17.64 -9.93 16.15
CA ARG A 145 -18.88 -10.71 16.23
C ARG A 145 -19.76 -10.39 15.02
N ASN A 146 -20.34 -11.42 14.42
CA ASN A 146 -21.38 -11.27 13.39
C ASN A 146 -22.74 -11.00 14.05
N GLU A 147 -23.73 -10.52 13.28
CA GLU A 147 -25.10 -10.23 13.78
C GLU A 147 -25.81 -11.43 14.44
N LEU A 148 -25.34 -12.65 14.15
CA LEU A 148 -25.88 -13.91 14.70
C LEU A 148 -25.17 -14.38 15.97
N GLN A 149 -24.09 -13.71 16.39
CA GLN A 149 -23.30 -14.07 17.56
C GLN A 149 -23.64 -13.18 18.75
N GLU A 150 -23.48 -13.72 19.96
CA GLU A 150 -23.68 -12.95 21.18
C GLU A 150 -22.71 -11.76 21.23
N PRO A 151 -23.16 -10.59 21.72
CA PRO A 151 -22.29 -9.43 21.88
C PRO A 151 -21.17 -9.75 22.87
N LEU A 152 -20.03 -9.07 22.72
CA LEU A 152 -18.93 -9.20 23.67
C LEU A 152 -19.37 -8.81 25.08
N THR A 153 -18.92 -9.58 26.06
CA THR A 153 -19.07 -9.27 27.47
C THR A 153 -18.20 -8.07 27.86
N GLU A 154 -18.56 -7.37 28.94
CA GLU A 154 -17.77 -6.26 29.47
C GLU A 154 -16.35 -6.70 29.87
N GLU A 155 -16.20 -7.93 30.36
CA GLU A 155 -14.89 -8.51 30.71
C GLU A 155 -14.01 -8.75 29.47
N GLU A 156 -14.60 -9.21 28.36
CA GLU A 156 -13.87 -9.35 27.08
C GLU A 156 -13.41 -8.00 26.53
N LEU A 157 -14.24 -6.95 26.65
CA LEU A 157 -13.92 -5.59 26.21
C LEU A 157 -12.82 -4.94 27.08
N ASP A 158 -12.88 -5.13 28.40
CA ASP A 158 -11.84 -4.68 29.33
C ASP A 158 -10.52 -5.39 29.05
N ASN A 159 -10.56 -6.71 28.88
CA ASN A 159 -9.35 -7.47 28.57
C ASN A 159 -8.75 -7.09 27.21
N LEU A 160 -9.58 -6.86 26.18
CA LEU A 160 -9.14 -6.35 24.88
C LEU A 160 -8.41 -5.02 25.03
N SER A 161 -8.99 -4.07 25.75
CA SER A 161 -8.41 -2.74 25.96
C SER A 161 -7.10 -2.81 26.73
N ARG A 162 -7.02 -3.70 27.74
CA ARG A 162 -5.82 -3.95 28.53
C ARG A 162 -4.69 -4.61 27.73
N MET A 163 -5.03 -5.51 26.80
CA MET A 163 -4.04 -6.24 25.99
C MET A 163 -3.57 -5.44 24.77
N MET A 164 -4.31 -4.41 24.36
CA MET A 164 -4.03 -3.60 23.17
C MET A 164 -2.58 -3.10 23.08
N PRO A 165 -1.96 -2.53 24.14
CA PRO A 165 -0.58 -2.06 24.05
C PRO A 165 0.43 -3.19 23.85
N ALA A 166 0.20 -4.35 24.48
CA ALA A 166 1.08 -5.50 24.37
C ALA A 166 1.02 -6.10 22.96
N TRP A 167 -0.18 -6.21 22.39
CA TRP A 167 -0.37 -6.64 21.00
C TRP A 167 0.25 -5.65 20.01
N PHE A 168 0.14 -4.35 20.25
CA PHE A 168 0.75 -3.33 19.40
C PHE A 168 2.28 -3.48 19.38
N LEU A 169 2.93 -3.61 20.53
CA LEU A 169 4.38 -3.83 20.61
C LEU A 169 4.81 -5.14 19.96
N PHE A 170 4.03 -6.20 20.13
CA PHE A 170 4.28 -7.47 19.46
C PHE A 170 4.19 -7.31 17.93
N ALA A 171 3.12 -6.71 17.44
CA ALA A 171 2.89 -6.49 16.02
C ALA A 171 3.98 -5.60 15.40
N LEU A 172 4.44 -4.59 16.13
CA LEU A 172 5.52 -3.69 15.73
C LEU A 172 6.87 -4.40 15.62
N THR A 173 7.15 -5.28 16.58
CA THR A 173 8.38 -6.10 16.57
C THR A 173 8.38 -7.07 15.39
N TRP A 174 7.23 -7.70 15.11
CA TRP A 174 7.08 -8.70 14.05
C TRP A 174 6.79 -8.11 12.66
N SER A 175 6.62 -6.79 12.54
CA SER A 175 6.52 -6.09 11.26
C SER A 175 7.81 -5.34 10.93
N VAL A 176 8.12 -4.28 11.67
CA VAL A 176 9.29 -3.40 11.43
C VAL A 176 10.59 -4.09 11.85
N GLY A 177 10.58 -4.80 12.99
CA GLY A 177 11.78 -5.49 13.50
C GLY A 177 12.09 -6.83 12.81
N ALA A 178 11.15 -7.39 12.06
CA ALA A 178 11.31 -8.72 11.46
C ALA A 178 12.33 -8.76 10.32
N THR A 179 12.52 -7.64 9.62
CA THR A 179 13.39 -7.53 8.43
C THR A 179 14.87 -7.40 8.79
N CYS A 180 15.17 -7.07 10.05
CA CYS A 180 16.50 -6.94 10.61
C CYS A 180 17.29 -8.25 10.61
N ASP A 181 18.58 -8.13 10.34
CA ASP A 181 19.55 -9.21 10.48
C ASP A 181 19.79 -9.63 11.94
N LYS A 182 20.50 -10.75 12.15
CA LYS A 182 20.72 -11.31 13.50
C LYS A 182 21.42 -10.32 14.45
N PRO A 183 22.47 -9.57 14.05
CA PRO A 183 23.05 -8.52 14.87
C PRO A 183 22.09 -7.37 15.16
N GLY A 184 21.32 -6.92 14.16
CA GLY A 184 20.36 -5.84 14.30
C GLY A 184 19.27 -6.13 15.34
N ARG A 185 18.84 -7.39 15.46
CA ARG A 185 17.84 -7.82 16.47
C ARG A 185 18.28 -7.68 17.92
N GLN A 186 19.59 -7.56 18.18
CA GLN A 186 20.11 -7.37 19.54
C GLN A 186 20.18 -5.89 19.95
N ARG A 187 20.04 -4.97 18.99
CA ARG A 187 20.15 -3.52 19.18
C ARG A 187 18.76 -2.92 19.34
#